data_AF-A0A7C6LVW7-F1
#
_entry.id   AF-A0A7C6LVW7-F1
#
_cell.length_a   1.000
_cell.length_b   1.000
_cell.length_c   1.000
_cell.angle_alpha   90.00
_cell.angle_beta   90.00
_cell.angle_gamma   90.00
#
_symmetry.space_group_name_H-M   'P 1'
#
loop_
_entity.id
_entity.type
_entity.pdbx_description
1 polymer ?
#
loop_
_entity_poly.entity_id
_entity_poly.type
_entity_poly.pdbx_seq_one_letter_code
_entity_poly.pdbx_strand_id
1 'polypeptide(L)' 'AFSIAKPLIAVAPEPAAIEHFKKDIEKAGYSYTQGMFRIKWTDAVDYELLKKIVAFNIEDKKDFTKFWR' A
#
# COMPACT_ATOMS: atom_id res chain seq x y z
N ALA A 1 6.30 -0.38 3.99
CA ALA A 1 7.12 -1.58 4.27
C ALA A 1 6.59 -2.78 3.50
N PHE A 2 7.42 -3.81 3.29
CA PHE A 2 7.03 -5.05 2.62
C PHE A 2 7.32 -6.24 3.53
N SER A 3 6.44 -7.24 3.50
CA SER A 3 6.68 -8.53 4.13
C SER A 3 6.16 -9.65 3.23
N ILE A 4 6.77 -10.82 3.34
CA ILE A 4 6.44 -11.98 2.52
C ILE A 4 5.76 -13.05 3.37
N ALA A 5 4.79 -13.72 2.77
CA ALA A 5 4.19 -14.94 3.28
C ALA A 5 4.08 -15.96 2.13
N LYS A 6 3.87 -17.24 2.47
CA LYS A 6 3.75 -18.30 1.44
C LYS A 6 2.79 -17.97 0.29
N PRO A 7 1.61 -17.35 0.51
CA PRO A 7 0.68 -17.07 -0.59
C PRO A 7 0.78 -15.65 -1.17
N LEU A 8 1.49 -14.71 -0.54
CA LEU A 8 1.37 -13.29 -0.87
C LEU A 8 2.58 -12.44 -0.45
N ILE A 9 2.64 -11.23 -1.03
CA ILE A 9 3.36 -10.08 -0.47
C ILE A 9 2.35 -9.17 0.22
N ALA A 10 2.66 -8.72 1.43
CA ALA A 10 1.95 -7.63 2.09
C ALA A 10 2.70 -6.31 1.89
N VAL A 11 1.95 -5.27 1.52
CA VAL A 11 2.43 -3.90 1.32
C VAL A 11 1.79 -3.01 2.38
N ALA A 12 2.60 -2.41 3.24
CA ALA A 12 2.15 -1.59 4.37
C ALA A 12 2.55 -0.11 4.18
N PRO A 13 1.68 0.72 3.56
CA PRO A 13 1.92 2.13 3.32
C PRO A 13 1.41 3.08 4.42
N GLU A 14 1.03 2.55 5.59
CA GLU A 14 0.33 3.25 6.70
C GLU A 14 -1.17 3.50 6.44
N PRO A 15 -1.98 3.70 7.50
CA PRO A 15 -3.45 3.77 7.36
C PRO A 15 -3.98 4.90 6.48
N ALA A 16 -3.35 6.07 6.52
CA ALA A 16 -3.79 7.22 5.71
C ALA A 16 -3.73 6.91 4.20
N ALA A 17 -2.66 6.23 3.76
CA ALA A 17 -2.53 5.83 2.36
C ALA A 17 -3.53 4.73 1.98
N ILE A 18 -3.79 3.76 2.87
CA ILE A 18 -4.82 2.74 2.59
C ILE A 18 -6.19 3.38 2.40
N GLU A 19 -6.58 4.30 3.28
CA GLU A 19 -7.88 4.96 3.18
C GLU A 19 -8.00 5.79 1.90
N HIS A 20 -6.93 6.50 1.52
CA HIS A 20 -6.89 7.28 0.28
C HIS A 20 -7.01 6.41 -0.98
N PHE A 21 -6.32 5.27 -1.01
CA PHE A 21 -6.25 4.39 -2.19
C PHE A 21 -7.18 3.18 -2.14
N LYS A 22 -8.07 3.09 -1.14
CA LYS A 22 -8.96 1.95 -0.92
C LYS A 22 -9.69 1.51 -2.19
N LYS A 23 -10.26 2.47 -2.93
CA LYS A 23 -11.00 2.20 -4.18
C LYS A 23 -10.10 1.67 -5.29
N ASP A 24 -8.87 2.16 -5.40
CA ASP A 24 -7.92 1.69 -6.39
C ASP A 24 -7.40 0.29 -6.05
N ILE A 25 -7.18 0.01 -4.76
CA ILE A 25 -6.80 -1.32 -4.25
C ILE A 25 -7.93 -2.34 -4.52
N GLU A 26 -9.19 -1.96 -4.24
CA GLU A 26 -10.37 -2.78 -4.56
C GLU A 26 -10.50 -3.04 -6.06
N LYS A 27 -10.29 -2.01 -6.89
CA LYS A 27 -10.32 -2.11 -8.36
C LYS A 27 -9.22 -3.01 -8.91
N ALA A 28 -8.04 -3.00 -8.29
CA ALA A 28 -6.94 -3.91 -8.60
C ALA A 28 -7.22 -5.36 -8.14
N GLY A 29 -8.31 -5.61 -7.42
CA GLY A 29 -8.70 -6.94 -6.93
C GLY A 29 -7.93 -7.39 -5.70
N TYR A 30 -7.20 -6.48 -5.04
CA TYR A 30 -6.39 -6.81 -3.87
C TYR A 30 -7.21 -6.73 -2.58
N SER A 31 -6.90 -7.64 -1.66
CA SER A 31 -7.45 -7.55 -0.29
C SER A 31 -6.64 -6.56 0.54
N TYR A 32 -7.30 -5.83 1.44
CA TYR A 32 -6.63 -4.91 2.36
C TYR A 32 -7.18 -4.99 3.77
N THR A 33 -6.41 -4.44 4.70
CA THR A 33 -6.79 -4.12 6.08
C THR A 33 -6.44 -2.67 6.34
N GLN A 34 -6.74 -2.13 7.52
CA GLN A 34 -6.51 -0.71 7.82
C GLN A 34 -5.08 -0.22 7.59
N GLY A 35 -4.05 -1.08 7.66
CA GLY A 35 -2.64 -0.65 7.54
C GLY A 35 -1.86 -1.22 6.36
N MET A 36 -2.44 -2.15 5.60
CA MET A 36 -1.75 -2.85 4.52
C MET A 36 -2.71 -3.45 3.50
N PHE A 37 -2.20 -3.72 2.31
CA PHE A 37 -2.88 -4.55 1.31
C PHE A 37 -2.00 -5.71 0.88
N ARG A 38 -2.61 -6.70 0.24
CA ARG A 38 -1.99 -7.99 -0.07
C ARG A 38 -2.12 -8.31 -1.55
N ILE A 39 -1.00 -8.64 -2.17
CA ILE A 39 -0.89 -9.08 -3.55
C ILE A 39 -0.52 -10.57 -3.51
N LYS A 40 -1.34 -11.46 -4.06
CA LYS A 40 -0.97 -12.88 -4.12
C LYS A 40 0.15 -13.07 -5.13
N TRP A 41 0.97 -14.10 -4.96
CA TRP A 41 2.00 -14.45 -5.95
C TRP A 41 1.46 -14.78 -7.33
N THR A 42 0.17 -15.16 -7.39
CA THR A 42 -0.56 -15.47 -8.63
C THR A 42 -1.12 -14.22 -9.32
N ASP A 43 -1.17 -13.09 -8.64
CA ASP A 43 -1.79 -11.87 -9.15
C ASP A 43 -0.72 -11.03 -9.87
N ALA A 44 -1.13 -10.29 -10.90
CA ALA A 44 -0.26 -9.29 -11.51
C ALA A 44 0.00 -8.16 -10.52
N VAL A 45 1.24 -7.65 -10.47
CA VAL A 45 1.61 -6.51 -9.64
C VAL A 45 1.23 -5.21 -10.34
N ASP A 46 0.36 -4.42 -9.73
CA ASP A 46 0.01 -3.07 -10.18
C ASP A 46 1.09 -2.06 -9.71
N TYR A 47 2.14 -1.92 -10.52
CA TYR A 47 3.24 -1.00 -10.25
C TYR A 47 2.82 0.47 -10.29
N GLU A 48 1.78 0.82 -11.05
CA GLU A 48 1.27 2.20 -11.10
C GLU A 48 0.57 2.56 -9.80
N LEU A 49 -0.23 1.65 -9.23
CA LEU A 49 -0.80 1.81 -7.90
C LEU A 49 0.29 1.94 -6.83
N LEU A 50 1.32 1.09 -6.86
CA LEU A 50 2.45 1.20 -5.93
C LEU A 50 3.15 2.55 -6.02
N LYS A 51 3.40 3.04 -7.24
CA LYS A 51 4.03 4.35 -7.47
C LYS A 51 3.20 5.50 -6.91
N LYS A 52 1.87 5.48 -7.13
CA LYS A 52 0.95 6.49 -6.58
C LYS A 52 0.96 6.51 -5.05
N ILE A 53 0.91 5.34 -4.42
CA ILE A 53 0.95 5.19 -2.97
C ILE A 53 2.26 5.74 -2.39
N VAL A 54 3.40 5.43 -3.01
CA VAL A 54 4.71 5.94 -2.58
C VAL A 54 4.78 7.46 -2.74
N ALA A 55 4.34 8.00 -3.87
CA ALA A 55 4.34 9.45 -4.11
C ALA A 55 3.47 10.19 -3.10
N PHE A 56 2.26 9.68 -2.81
CA PHE A 56 1.39 10.23 -1.77
C PHE A 56 2.07 10.25 -0.41
N ASN A 57 2.71 9.15 0.02
CA ASN A 57 3.40 9.11 1.30
C ASN A 57 4.59 10.07 1.39
N ILE A 58 5.31 10.30 0.29
CA ILE A 58 6.41 11.27 0.26
C ILE A 58 5.86 12.69 0.44
N GLU A 59 4.81 13.06 -0.29
CA GLU A 59 4.24 14.40 -0.21
C GLU A 59 3.55 14.65 1.13
N ASP A 60 2.73 13.71 1.59
CA ASP A 60 1.99 13.83 2.85
C ASP A 60 2.92 13.85 4.08
N LYS A 61 4.09 13.22 4.00
CA LYS A 61 5.09 13.21 5.09
C LYS A 61 6.22 14.22 4.90
N LYS A 62 6.10 15.15 3.97
CA LYS A 62 7.19 16.08 3.61
C LYS A 62 7.75 16.87 4.80
N ASP A 63 6.87 17.29 5.73
CA ASP A 63 7.24 18.04 6.93
C ASP A 63 7.23 17.18 8.20
N PHE A 64 7.14 15.85 8.06
CA PHE A 64 7.03 14.93 9.19
C PHE A 64 8.41 14.60 9.77
N THR A 65 8.58 14.84 11.07
CA THR A 65 9.85 14.62 11.78
C THR A 65 9.96 13.26 12.46
N LYS A 66 8.85 12.51 12.51
CA LYS A 66 8.77 11.17 13.11
C LYS A 66 8.75 10.09 12.05
N PHE A 67 9.23 8.90 12.43
CA PHE A 67 9.27 7.74 11.54
C PHE A 67 7.88 7.29 11.10
N TRP A 68 6.95 7.17 12.04
CA TRP A 68 5.53 6.89 11.78
C TRP A 68 4.70 8.15 11.97
N ARG A 69 3.55 8.22 11.29
CA ARG A 69 2.52 9.22 11.57
C ARG A 69 1.96 9.07 12.99
#